data_AF-A0A1V9XAG4-F1
#
_entry.id   AF-A0A1V9XAG4-F1
#
_cell.length_a   1.000
_cell.length_b   1.000
_cell.length_c   1.000
_cell.angle_alpha   90.00
_cell.angle_beta   90.00
_cell.angle_gamma   90.00
#
_symmetry.space_group_name_H-M   'P 1'
#
loop_
_entity.id
_entity.type
_entity.pdbx_description
1 polymer ?
#
loop_
_entity_poly.entity_id
_entity_poly.type
_entity_poly.pdbx_seq_one_letter_code
_entity_poly.pdbx_strand_id
1 'polypeptide(L)'
;MASEPGCPIEFHRIKINRCDEMYDKKCRGEKYMPFHRAIYDSKTGQSPNNPREQINMGTSWIDGSFVYSTSETWVNTMRSFKNGTFRATEGKLPPRNKERVPLFNSPPARYLGIMNPERMFILGDPRTNQNPGLLAFGILFHRWHNVLAERVLKDHPDWSDEEIFLHARRWVIASLQNIMMYEYVPTLLDEPVTPYAGYKPDVHPGISHEFQSAAFRFSHTSIPPGLYRR
;
A
#
# COMPACT_ATOMS: atom_id res chain seq x y z
N MET A 1 -2.95 6.13 -3.45
CA MET A 1 -2.53 5.91 -4.86
C MET A 1 -3.76 5.83 -5.74
N ALA A 2 -3.87 6.70 -6.73
CA ALA A 2 -4.99 6.75 -7.67
C ALA A 2 -4.83 5.68 -8.77
N SER A 3 -5.03 4.40 -8.41
CA SER A 3 -4.94 3.28 -9.36
C SER A 3 -6.27 2.57 -9.60
N GLU A 4 -7.30 2.92 -8.82
CA GLU A 4 -8.63 2.34 -8.95
C GLU A 4 -9.41 3.08 -10.05
N PRO A 5 -10.16 2.34 -10.89
CA PRO A 5 -10.98 2.95 -11.94
C PRO A 5 -12.05 3.84 -11.32
N GLY A 6 -12.25 5.03 -11.91
CA GLY A 6 -13.32 5.94 -11.51
C GLY A 6 -14.70 5.56 -12.06
N CYS A 7 -15.72 6.25 -11.58
CA CYS A 7 -17.08 6.23 -12.11
C CYS A 7 -17.44 7.61 -12.71
N PRO A 8 -18.02 7.70 -13.92
CA PRO A 8 -18.27 6.62 -14.87
C PRO A 8 -16.97 5.97 -15.38
N ILE A 9 -17.07 4.76 -15.94
CA ILE A 9 -15.90 4.07 -16.46
C ILE A 9 -15.39 4.80 -17.69
N GLU A 10 -14.19 5.36 -17.58
CA GLU A 10 -13.51 6.03 -18.68
C GLU A 10 -12.30 5.20 -19.13
N PHE A 11 -12.23 4.95 -20.44
CA PHE A 11 -11.16 4.17 -21.05
C PHE A 11 -10.23 5.04 -21.87
N HIS A 12 -8.94 4.95 -21.60
CA HIS A 12 -7.87 5.38 -22.48
C HIS A 12 -7.29 4.17 -23.20
N ARG A 13 -7.18 4.23 -24.53
CA ARG A 13 -6.60 3.15 -25.33
C ARG A 13 -5.13 3.42 -25.56
N ILE A 14 -4.26 2.60 -24.97
CA ILE A 14 -2.82 2.65 -25.27
C ILE A 14 -2.64 1.92 -26.60
N LYS A 15 -2.31 2.67 -27.65
CA LYS A 15 -2.06 2.11 -28.98
C LYS A 15 -0.83 1.19 -28.92
N ILE A 16 -0.97 -0.02 -29.43
CA ILE A 16 0.15 -0.95 -29.58
C ILE A 16 0.77 -0.70 -30.95
N ASN A 17 2.09 -0.55 -31.00
CA ASN A 17 2.81 -0.37 -32.24
C ASN A 17 2.60 -1.57 -33.16
N ARG A 18 2.47 -1.32 -34.48
CA ARG A 18 2.41 -2.40 -35.46
C ARG A 18 3.68 -3.24 -35.35
N CYS A 19 3.53 -4.56 -35.38
CA CYS A 19 4.63 -5.51 -35.22
C CYS A 19 5.29 -5.51 -33.83
N ASP A 20 4.63 -5.00 -32.80
CA ASP A 20 5.11 -5.14 -31.41
C ASP A 20 5.36 -6.62 -31.08
N GLU A 21 6.56 -6.93 -30.57
CA GLU A 21 7.04 -8.30 -30.39
C GLU A 21 6.18 -9.12 -29.41
N MET A 22 5.56 -8.48 -28.44
CA MET A 22 4.81 -9.14 -27.38
C MET A 22 3.33 -9.15 -27.73
N TYR A 23 2.82 -7.97 -28.07
CA TYR A 23 1.40 -7.70 -28.16
C TYR A 23 0.86 -7.71 -29.59
N ASP A 24 1.66 -7.48 -30.63
CA ASP A 24 1.24 -7.52 -32.05
C ASP A 24 2.18 -8.30 -33.00
N LYS A 25 2.57 -9.53 -32.61
CA LYS A 25 3.41 -10.43 -33.43
C LYS A 25 2.99 -10.64 -34.89
N LYS A 26 1.71 -10.44 -35.22
CA LYS A 26 1.15 -10.63 -36.57
C LYS A 26 1.11 -9.33 -37.39
N CYS A 27 1.71 -8.24 -36.89
CA CYS A 27 1.81 -6.96 -37.59
C CYS A 27 0.47 -6.38 -38.08
N ARG A 28 -0.62 -6.58 -37.31
CA ARG A 28 -1.96 -6.13 -37.70
C ARG A 28 -2.11 -4.61 -37.57
N GLY A 29 -1.48 -4.01 -36.56
CA GLY A 29 -1.52 -2.55 -36.33
C GLY A 29 -2.83 -2.01 -35.74
N GLU A 30 -3.76 -2.88 -35.35
CA GLU A 30 -5.09 -2.52 -34.83
C GLU A 30 -5.26 -2.79 -33.33
N LYS A 31 -4.20 -3.26 -32.67
CA LYS A 31 -4.26 -3.66 -31.26
C LYS A 31 -4.11 -2.47 -30.33
N TYR A 32 -4.75 -2.57 -29.18
CA TYR A 32 -4.60 -1.61 -28.08
C TYR A 32 -4.66 -2.32 -26.74
N MET A 33 -3.98 -1.75 -25.75
CA MET A 33 -4.12 -2.15 -24.35
C MET A 33 -5.17 -1.26 -23.69
N PRO A 34 -6.19 -1.84 -23.04
CA PRO A 34 -7.18 -1.06 -22.30
C PRO A 34 -6.54 -0.48 -21.04
N PHE A 35 -6.73 0.82 -20.81
CA PHE A 35 -6.29 1.51 -19.60
C PHE A 35 -7.46 2.32 -19.03
N HIS A 36 -7.90 2.00 -17.81
CA HIS A 36 -8.97 2.76 -17.16
C HIS A 36 -8.42 4.03 -16.53
N ARG A 37 -9.15 5.14 -16.63
CA ARG A 37 -8.81 6.37 -15.90
C ARG A 37 -9.14 6.18 -14.42
N ALA A 38 -8.27 6.75 -13.59
CA ALA A 38 -8.39 6.66 -12.14
C ALA A 38 -9.57 7.50 -11.61
N ILE A 39 -10.01 7.18 -10.39
CA ILE A 39 -10.96 7.98 -9.62
C ILE A 39 -10.46 9.42 -9.41
N TYR A 40 -11.39 10.38 -9.42
CA TYR A 40 -11.15 11.81 -9.33
C TYR A 40 -12.19 12.50 -8.45
N ASP A 41 -11.90 13.72 -8.00
CA ASP A 41 -12.83 14.53 -7.20
C ASP A 41 -14.00 14.99 -8.06
N SER A 42 -15.22 14.59 -7.69
CA SER A 42 -16.46 14.91 -8.40
C SER A 42 -16.74 16.42 -8.48
N LYS A 43 -16.13 17.23 -7.60
CA LYS A 43 -16.21 18.70 -7.64
C LYS A 43 -15.27 19.34 -8.66
N THR A 44 -14.41 18.55 -9.33
CA THR A 44 -13.37 19.03 -10.26
C THR A 44 -13.60 18.49 -11.67
N GLY A 45 -12.90 19.05 -12.66
CA GLY A 45 -12.94 18.55 -14.05
C GLY A 45 -14.22 18.89 -14.83
N GLN A 46 -14.97 19.90 -14.38
CA GLN A 46 -16.20 20.37 -15.03
C GLN A 46 -16.04 21.72 -15.75
N SER A 47 -14.92 22.43 -15.54
CA SER A 47 -14.63 23.71 -16.20
C SER A 47 -13.13 23.89 -16.42
N PRO A 48 -12.70 24.75 -17.39
CA PRO A 48 -11.28 25.00 -17.64
C PRO A 48 -10.52 25.55 -16.42
N ASN A 49 -11.19 26.33 -15.57
CA ASN A 49 -10.59 26.94 -14.37
C ASN A 49 -10.56 26.00 -13.16
N ASN A 50 -11.15 24.82 -13.27
CA ASN A 50 -11.15 23.79 -12.23
C ASN A 50 -10.93 22.43 -12.91
N PRO A 51 -9.69 22.16 -13.37
CA PRO A 51 -9.35 20.93 -14.07
C PRO A 51 -9.53 19.71 -13.15
N ARG A 52 -9.48 18.51 -13.74
CA ARG A 52 -9.77 17.28 -13.00
C ARG A 52 -8.63 16.90 -12.07
N GLU A 53 -8.94 16.73 -10.79
CA GLU A 53 -7.99 16.34 -9.75
C GLU A 53 -8.19 14.88 -9.31
N GLN A 54 -7.13 14.07 -9.31
CA GLN A 54 -7.20 12.66 -8.86
C GLN A 54 -7.24 12.56 -7.33
N ILE A 55 -7.91 11.53 -6.81
CA ILE A 55 -8.03 11.32 -5.36
C ILE A 55 -6.94 10.38 -4.84
N ASN A 56 -6.33 10.75 -3.71
CA ASN A 56 -5.53 9.80 -2.94
C ASN A 56 -6.43 8.92 -2.06
N MET A 57 -6.53 7.63 -2.39
CA MET A 57 -7.25 6.63 -1.57
C MET A 57 -6.50 6.21 -0.29
N GLY A 58 -5.22 6.61 -0.16
CA GLY A 58 -4.43 6.42 1.06
C GLY A 58 -4.42 7.68 1.93
N THR A 59 -3.89 7.58 3.14
CA THR A 59 -3.53 8.78 3.92
C THR A 59 -2.27 9.41 3.31
N SER A 60 -2.15 10.74 3.38
CA SER A 60 -0.92 11.44 2.93
C SER A 60 0.21 11.33 3.96
N TRP A 61 -0.10 10.89 5.18
CA TRP A 61 0.82 10.78 6.28
C TRP A 61 1.66 9.50 6.20
N ILE A 62 2.89 9.55 6.72
CA ILE A 62 3.70 8.36 7.00
C ILE A 62 3.23 7.79 8.34
N ASP A 63 2.01 7.24 8.37
CA ASP A 63 1.28 6.86 9.60
C ASP A 63 1.10 5.33 9.75
N GLY A 64 1.82 4.55 8.95
CA GLY A 64 1.69 3.10 8.92
C GLY A 64 0.33 2.61 8.40
N SER A 65 -0.42 3.41 7.63
CA SER A 65 -1.72 3.01 7.05
C SER A 65 -1.66 1.74 6.21
N PHE A 66 -0.51 1.35 5.63
CA PHE A 66 -0.42 0.03 4.97
C PHE A 66 -0.39 -1.17 5.95
N VAL A 67 -0.05 -0.93 7.22
CA VAL A 67 -0.10 -1.92 8.31
C VAL A 67 -1.46 -1.87 9.00
N TYR A 68 -1.97 -0.67 9.28
CA TYR A 68 -3.16 -0.43 10.10
C TYR A 68 -4.43 -0.11 9.30
N SER A 69 -4.35 -0.11 7.97
CA SER A 69 -5.40 0.37 7.05
C SER A 69 -5.69 1.87 7.19
N THR A 70 -6.49 2.38 6.25
CA THR A 70 -7.11 3.71 6.30
C THR A 70 -8.52 3.67 6.90
N SER A 71 -9.05 2.47 7.18
CA SER A 71 -10.37 2.26 7.74
C SER A 71 -10.29 1.56 9.09
N GLU A 72 -10.97 2.11 10.09
CA GLU A 72 -11.07 1.51 11.42
C GLU A 72 -11.82 0.16 11.39
N THR A 73 -12.86 0.05 10.56
CA THR A 73 -13.56 -1.24 10.41
C THR A 73 -12.63 -2.31 9.86
N TRP A 74 -11.73 -1.93 8.95
CA TRP A 74 -10.73 -2.85 8.40
C TRP A 74 -9.70 -3.25 9.45
N VAL A 75 -9.15 -2.31 10.22
CA VAL A 75 -8.17 -2.66 11.27
C VAL A 75 -8.79 -3.59 12.31
N ASN A 76 -10.06 -3.38 12.64
CA ASN A 76 -10.79 -4.22 13.58
C ASN A 76 -10.94 -5.67 13.10
N THR A 77 -11.04 -5.93 11.79
CA THR A 77 -11.01 -7.32 11.26
C THR A 77 -9.66 -8.01 11.49
N MET A 78 -8.57 -7.23 11.58
CA MET A 78 -7.21 -7.75 11.79
C MET A 78 -6.85 -7.92 13.26
N ARG A 79 -7.49 -7.18 14.17
CA ARG A 79 -7.21 -7.20 15.61
C ARG A 79 -7.72 -8.48 16.27
N SER A 80 -6.96 -8.99 17.23
CA SER A 80 -7.39 -10.12 18.05
C SER A 80 -8.27 -9.69 19.22
N PHE A 81 -8.23 -8.39 19.58
CA PHE A 81 -8.81 -7.81 20.79
C PHE A 81 -8.35 -8.53 22.07
N LYS A 82 -7.14 -9.09 22.02
CA LYS A 82 -6.45 -9.70 23.15
C LYS A 82 -5.00 -9.23 23.16
N ASN A 83 -4.54 -8.76 24.33
CA ASN A 83 -3.15 -8.38 24.58
C ASN A 83 -2.61 -7.30 23.61
N GLY A 84 -3.48 -6.51 22.99
CA GLY A 84 -3.14 -5.47 22.02
C GLY A 84 -2.53 -5.99 20.73
N THR A 85 -2.85 -7.22 20.30
CA THR A 85 -2.22 -7.88 19.15
C THR A 85 -3.11 -7.93 17.90
N PHE A 86 -2.48 -8.10 16.74
CA PHE A 86 -3.16 -8.62 15.55
C PHE A 86 -3.41 -10.12 15.66
N ARG A 87 -4.48 -10.58 15.02
CA ARG A 87 -4.78 -12.00 14.79
C ARG A 87 -3.60 -12.65 14.07
N ALA A 88 -3.24 -13.84 14.52
CA ALA A 88 -2.20 -14.64 13.91
C ALA A 88 -2.60 -16.12 13.90
N THR A 89 -2.17 -16.87 12.88
CA THR A 89 -2.29 -18.33 12.82
C THR A 89 -1.07 -19.00 13.46
N GLU A 90 -1.08 -20.33 13.48
CA GLU A 90 0.13 -21.12 13.74
C GLU A 90 1.29 -20.61 12.86
N GLY A 91 2.47 -20.42 13.49
CA GLY A 91 3.64 -19.83 12.84
C GLY A 91 3.72 -18.29 12.87
N LYS A 92 2.84 -17.60 13.59
CA LYS A 92 2.81 -16.12 13.70
C LYS A 92 2.58 -15.41 12.35
N LEU A 93 1.79 -16.02 11.46
CA LEU A 93 1.39 -15.42 10.18
C LEU A 93 0.03 -14.72 10.30
N PRO A 94 -0.27 -13.69 9.47
CA PRO A 94 -1.61 -13.12 9.39
C PRO A 94 -2.67 -14.17 9.01
N PRO A 95 -3.94 -13.97 9.36
CA PRO A 95 -5.01 -14.86 8.93
C PRO A 95 -5.21 -14.81 7.41
N ARG A 96 -5.69 -15.93 6.86
CA ARG A 96 -6.17 -16.00 5.48
C ARG A 96 -7.51 -15.27 5.35
N ASN A 97 -7.81 -14.77 4.15
CA ASN A 97 -9.01 -13.99 3.84
C ASN A 97 -10.32 -14.82 3.78
N LYS A 98 -10.59 -15.64 4.79
CA LYS A 98 -11.82 -16.44 4.91
C LYS A 98 -13.06 -15.58 5.08
N GLU A 99 -12.90 -14.38 5.63
CA GLU A 99 -13.96 -13.39 5.84
C GLU A 99 -14.29 -12.57 4.57
N ARG A 100 -13.57 -12.81 3.47
CA ARG A 100 -13.78 -12.17 2.16
C ARG A 100 -13.77 -10.64 2.22
N VAL A 101 -12.86 -10.10 3.03
CA VAL A 101 -12.49 -8.68 3.03
C VAL A 101 -12.09 -8.29 1.59
N PRO A 102 -12.46 -7.08 1.09
CA PRO A 102 -12.29 -6.73 -0.33
C PRO A 102 -10.82 -6.42 -0.68
N LEU A 103 -10.02 -7.47 -0.78
CA LEU A 103 -8.62 -7.42 -1.22
C LEU A 103 -8.51 -7.40 -2.74
N PHE A 104 -7.41 -6.84 -3.26
CA PHE A 104 -7.16 -6.80 -4.69
C PHE A 104 -6.66 -8.16 -5.18
N ASN A 105 -7.53 -8.87 -5.90
CA ASN A 105 -7.28 -10.22 -6.39
C ASN A 105 -7.26 -10.29 -7.92
N SER A 106 -6.39 -9.48 -8.52
CA SER A 106 -6.16 -9.49 -9.97
C SER A 106 -5.69 -10.88 -10.44
N PRO A 107 -6.14 -11.34 -11.62
CA PRO A 107 -5.78 -12.65 -12.14
C PRO A 107 -4.26 -12.72 -12.39
N PRO A 108 -3.55 -13.71 -11.83
CA PRO A 108 -2.12 -13.87 -12.11
C PRO A 108 -1.89 -14.21 -13.59
N ALA A 109 -0.85 -13.59 -14.16
CA ALA A 109 -0.52 -13.71 -15.60
C ALA A 109 -0.37 -15.16 -16.08
N ARG A 110 0.09 -16.07 -15.22
CA ARG A 110 0.26 -17.50 -15.55
C ARG A 110 -1.06 -18.25 -15.70
N TYR A 111 -2.06 -17.95 -14.87
CA TYR A 111 -3.30 -18.71 -14.81
C TYR A 111 -4.46 -18.03 -15.56
N LEU A 112 -4.30 -16.74 -15.92
CA LEU A 112 -5.27 -15.95 -16.70
C LEU A 112 -6.71 -16.02 -16.17
N GLY A 113 -6.87 -16.20 -14.85
CA GLY A 113 -8.16 -16.34 -14.18
C GLY A 113 -8.10 -15.87 -12.74
N ILE A 114 -9.23 -15.38 -12.22
CA ILE A 114 -9.35 -14.95 -10.82
C ILE A 114 -9.30 -16.20 -9.94
N MET A 115 -8.30 -16.27 -9.06
CA MET A 115 -8.15 -17.36 -8.10
C MET A 115 -9.03 -17.11 -6.86
N ASN A 116 -9.26 -18.13 -6.02
CA ASN A 116 -9.99 -17.96 -4.76
C ASN A 116 -9.31 -16.87 -3.87
N PRO A 117 -10.00 -15.77 -3.50
CA PRO A 117 -9.43 -14.71 -2.65
C PRO A 117 -9.05 -15.18 -1.25
N GLU A 118 -9.62 -16.28 -0.75
CA GLU A 118 -9.30 -16.85 0.56
C GLU A 118 -7.83 -17.32 0.65
N ARG A 119 -7.14 -17.48 -0.49
CA ARG A 119 -5.70 -17.73 -0.53
C ARG A 119 -4.86 -16.55 -0.05
N MET A 120 -5.41 -15.34 0.04
CA MET A 120 -4.68 -14.12 0.38
C MET A 120 -4.61 -13.92 1.89
N PHE A 121 -3.59 -13.20 2.36
CA PHE A 121 -3.50 -12.78 3.75
C PHE A 121 -4.27 -11.47 3.97
N ILE A 122 -4.93 -11.35 5.12
CA ILE A 122 -5.57 -10.09 5.54
C ILE A 122 -4.47 -9.20 6.16
N LEU A 123 -4.22 -8.05 5.54
CA LEU A 123 -3.21 -7.05 5.91
C LEU A 123 -3.81 -5.65 5.73
N GLY A 124 -3.13 -4.60 6.21
CA GLY A 124 -3.70 -3.25 6.27
C GLY A 124 -4.04 -2.64 4.92
N ASP A 125 -3.18 -2.81 3.91
CA ASP A 125 -3.45 -2.37 2.53
C ASP A 125 -4.01 -3.53 1.68
N PRO A 126 -5.11 -3.30 0.91
CA PRO A 126 -5.74 -4.33 0.07
C PRO A 126 -4.84 -4.90 -1.02
N ARG A 127 -3.73 -4.23 -1.35
CA ARG A 127 -2.79 -4.59 -2.42
C ARG A 127 -1.55 -5.31 -1.91
N THR A 128 -1.41 -5.51 -0.60
CA THR A 128 -0.20 -6.12 -0.01
C THR A 128 0.12 -7.50 -0.56
N ASN A 129 -0.89 -8.22 -1.08
CA ASN A 129 -0.74 -9.54 -1.71
C ASN A 129 -0.28 -9.49 -3.19
N GLN A 130 0.09 -8.32 -3.73
CA GLN A 130 0.38 -8.15 -5.17
C GLN A 130 1.64 -8.89 -5.64
N ASN A 131 2.69 -8.94 -4.82
CA ASN A 131 3.88 -9.74 -5.09
C ASN A 131 4.52 -10.27 -3.78
N PRO A 132 5.35 -11.34 -3.83
CA PRO A 132 5.95 -11.92 -2.63
C PRO A 132 6.84 -10.97 -1.82
N GLY A 133 7.52 -10.02 -2.47
CA GLY A 133 8.37 -9.04 -1.79
C GLY A 133 7.55 -8.06 -0.95
N LEU A 134 6.51 -7.45 -1.54
CA LEU A 134 5.59 -6.59 -0.81
C LEU A 134 4.86 -7.34 0.30
N LEU A 135 4.45 -8.59 0.02
CA LEU A 135 3.79 -9.44 1.01
C LEU A 135 4.70 -9.72 2.22
N ALA A 136 5.99 -9.95 1.99
CA ALA A 136 6.97 -10.16 3.07
C ALA A 136 7.07 -8.94 3.98
N PHE A 137 7.08 -7.72 3.44
CA PHE A 137 7.05 -6.49 4.24
C PHE A 137 5.77 -6.36 5.07
N GLY A 138 4.60 -6.66 4.47
CA GLY A 138 3.33 -6.67 5.22
C GLY A 138 3.34 -7.64 6.40
N ILE A 139 3.84 -8.86 6.19
CA ILE A 139 3.99 -9.88 7.25
C ILE A 139 5.02 -9.45 8.29
N LEU A 140 6.13 -8.83 7.87
CA LEU A 140 7.16 -8.33 8.78
C LEU A 140 6.59 -7.32 9.77
N PHE A 141 5.89 -6.30 9.29
CA PHE A 141 5.32 -5.26 10.16
C PHE A 141 4.13 -5.75 10.99
N HIS A 142 3.33 -6.67 10.46
CA HIS A 142 2.29 -7.37 11.25
C HIS A 142 2.92 -8.10 12.45
N ARG A 143 3.98 -8.89 12.22
CA ARG A 143 4.69 -9.59 13.28
C ARG A 143 5.40 -8.64 14.23
N TRP A 144 5.98 -7.57 13.70
CA TRP A 144 6.68 -6.56 14.50
C TRP A 144 5.74 -5.86 15.47
N HIS A 145 4.53 -5.52 15.03
CA HIS A 145 3.49 -4.99 15.92
C HIS A 145 3.19 -5.95 17.08
N ASN A 146 3.01 -7.25 16.80
CA ASN A 146 2.74 -8.24 17.86
C ASN A 146 3.91 -8.38 18.84
N VAL A 147 5.16 -8.32 18.35
CA VAL A 147 6.34 -8.32 19.23
C VAL A 147 6.36 -7.09 20.14
N LEU A 148 6.00 -5.92 19.62
CA LEU A 148 5.92 -4.69 20.42
C LEU A 148 4.76 -4.76 21.43
N ALA A 149 3.59 -5.26 21.03
CA ALA A 149 2.46 -5.46 21.94
C ALA A 149 2.81 -6.41 23.09
N GLU A 150 3.50 -7.52 22.81
CA GLU A 150 4.00 -8.46 23.84
C GLU A 150 4.97 -7.77 24.82
N ARG A 151 5.85 -6.88 24.32
CA ARG A 151 6.77 -6.10 25.17
C ARG A 151 6.03 -5.09 26.03
N VAL A 152 5.11 -4.33 25.45
CA VAL A 152 4.30 -3.33 26.16
C VAL A 152 3.47 -4.00 27.25
N LEU A 153 2.83 -5.14 26.96
CA LEU A 153 2.08 -5.90 27.97
C LEU A 153 2.96 -6.38 29.12
N LYS A 154 4.21 -6.77 28.85
CA LYS A 154 5.15 -7.19 29.89
C LYS A 154 5.51 -6.04 30.82
N ASP A 155 5.70 -4.84 30.26
CA ASP A 155 6.08 -3.64 31.02
C ASP A 155 4.87 -2.98 31.70
N HIS A 156 3.67 -3.13 31.13
CA HIS A 156 2.40 -2.59 31.63
C HIS A 156 1.29 -3.67 31.67
N PRO A 157 1.33 -4.62 32.63
CA PRO A 157 0.37 -5.73 32.69
C PRO A 157 -1.07 -5.32 33.03
N ASP A 158 -1.24 -4.12 33.59
CA ASP A 158 -2.52 -3.54 34.02
C ASP A 158 -3.25 -2.79 32.90
N TRP A 159 -2.60 -2.56 31.76
CA TRP A 159 -3.21 -1.88 30.62
C TRP A 159 -4.23 -2.74 29.88
N SER A 160 -5.26 -2.08 29.35
CA SER A 160 -6.26 -2.69 28.48
C SER A 160 -5.69 -3.08 27.11
N ASP A 161 -6.41 -3.95 26.38
CA ASP A 161 -6.07 -4.32 24.99
C ASP A 161 -5.87 -3.09 24.10
N GLU A 162 -6.74 -2.08 24.24
CA GLU A 162 -6.70 -0.86 23.42
C GLU A 162 -5.45 -0.04 23.72
N GLU A 163 -5.12 0.15 24.99
CA GLU A 163 -3.93 0.91 25.40
C GLU A 163 -2.65 0.25 24.88
N ILE A 164 -2.55 -1.08 24.99
CA ILE A 164 -1.42 -1.84 24.46
C ILE A 164 -1.36 -1.74 22.94
N PHE A 165 -2.49 -1.91 22.25
CA PHE A 165 -2.57 -1.85 20.78
C PHE A 165 -2.13 -0.48 20.26
N LEU A 166 -2.66 0.60 20.83
CA LEU A 166 -2.33 1.98 20.42
C LEU A 166 -0.87 2.32 20.74
N HIS A 167 -0.34 1.86 21.88
CA HIS A 167 1.06 2.08 22.23
C HIS A 167 2.00 1.33 21.28
N ALA A 168 1.72 0.05 20.99
CA ALA A 168 2.47 -0.73 20.02
C ALA A 168 2.38 -0.12 18.62
N ARG A 169 1.19 0.35 18.20
CA ARG A 169 0.98 1.07 16.94
C ARG A 169 1.83 2.32 16.85
N ARG A 170 1.87 3.15 17.90
CA ARG A 170 2.69 4.36 17.96
C ARG A 170 4.18 4.04 17.73
N TRP A 171 4.70 2.98 18.37
CA TRP A 171 6.09 2.56 18.17
C TRP A 171 6.37 2.06 16.75
N VAL A 172 5.48 1.26 16.16
CA VAL A 172 5.63 0.82 14.76
C VAL A 172 5.66 2.02 13.82
N ILE A 173 4.77 2.99 13.99
CA ILE A 173 4.72 4.21 13.18
C ILE A 173 6.02 5.00 13.34
N ALA A 174 6.49 5.21 14.57
CA ALA A 174 7.73 5.91 14.83
C ALA A 174 8.94 5.21 14.20
N SER A 175 9.06 3.89 14.34
CA SER A 175 10.11 3.10 13.68
C SER A 175 10.06 3.26 12.16
N LEU A 176 8.86 3.23 11.59
CA LEU A 176 8.68 3.37 10.15
C LEU A 176 9.07 4.75 9.65
N GLN A 177 8.63 5.81 10.32
CA GLN A 177 9.03 7.19 10.00
C GLN A 177 10.55 7.36 10.10
N ASN A 178 11.18 6.78 11.13
CA ASN A 178 12.62 6.83 11.31
C ASN A 178 13.37 6.13 10.16
N ILE A 179 13.02 4.87 9.86
CA ILE A 179 13.62 4.11 8.76
C ILE A 179 13.45 4.86 7.44
N MET A 180 12.25 5.38 7.15
CA MET A 180 11.99 6.09 5.90
C MET A 180 12.81 7.38 5.79
N MET A 181 12.78 8.24 6.82
CA MET A 181 13.37 9.57 6.74
C MET A 181 14.88 9.59 6.96
N TYR A 182 15.42 8.71 7.80
CA TYR A 182 16.81 8.80 8.23
C TYR A 182 17.69 7.65 7.74
N GLU A 183 17.12 6.61 7.14
CA GLU A 183 17.88 5.52 6.50
C GLU A 183 17.60 5.46 5.00
N TYR A 184 16.33 5.34 4.61
CA TYR A 184 15.95 5.09 3.23
C TYR A 184 16.12 6.31 2.32
N VAL A 185 15.51 7.45 2.66
CA VAL A 185 15.57 8.67 1.83
C VAL A 185 17.01 9.15 1.62
N PRO A 186 17.87 9.26 2.66
CA PRO A 186 19.26 9.67 2.45
C PRO A 186 20.04 8.72 1.55
N THR A 187 19.85 7.41 1.72
CA THR A 187 20.51 6.39 0.88
C THR A 187 20.03 6.45 -0.56
N LEU A 188 18.73 6.73 -0.77
CA LEU A 188 18.14 6.81 -2.10
C LEU A 188 18.61 8.04 -2.88
N LEU A 189 18.68 9.19 -2.21
CA LEU A 189 19.05 10.46 -2.83
C LEU A 189 20.56 10.70 -2.84
N ASP A 190 21.32 9.90 -2.09
CA ASP A 190 22.74 10.13 -1.79
C ASP A 190 22.99 11.53 -1.18
N GLU A 191 22.01 12.01 -0.40
CA GLU A 191 22.00 13.34 0.21
C GLU A 191 21.47 13.28 1.65
N PRO A 192 22.07 14.01 2.61
CA PRO A 192 21.56 14.04 3.97
C PRO A 192 20.21 14.74 4.05
N VAL A 193 19.31 14.21 4.87
CA VAL A 193 18.03 14.86 5.15
C VAL A 193 18.27 16.04 6.09
N THR A 194 17.67 17.19 5.76
CA THR A 194 17.72 18.40 6.59
C THR A 194 17.23 18.10 8.02
N PRO A 195 17.97 18.53 9.07
CA PRO A 195 17.55 18.34 10.44
C PRO A 195 16.14 18.86 10.70
N TYR A 196 15.35 18.09 11.46
CA TYR A 196 13.98 18.44 11.77
C TYR A 196 13.92 19.69 12.65
N ALA A 197 13.31 20.77 12.13
CA ALA A 197 13.20 22.07 12.80
C ALA A 197 11.88 22.23 13.59
N GLY A 198 11.13 21.15 13.81
CA GLY A 198 9.82 21.18 14.47
C GLY A 198 8.65 21.12 13.48
N TYR A 199 7.45 20.93 14.05
CA TYR A 199 6.22 20.81 13.29
C TYR A 199 5.80 22.15 12.71
N LYS A 200 5.42 22.16 11.43
CA LYS A 200 4.96 23.35 10.71
C LYS A 200 3.47 23.18 10.36
N PRO A 201 2.55 23.86 11.08
CA PRO A 201 1.11 23.69 10.85
C PRO A 201 0.65 24.22 9.50
N ASP A 202 1.36 25.21 8.94
CA ASP A 202 0.97 25.88 7.68
C ASP A 202 1.50 25.17 6.42
N VAL A 203 2.21 24.04 6.57
CA VAL A 203 2.71 23.27 5.43
C VAL A 203 1.66 22.25 5.01
N HIS A 204 1.22 22.35 3.75
CA HIS A 204 0.29 21.39 3.18
C HIS A 204 0.94 20.01 2.99
N PRO A 205 0.47 18.94 3.68
CA PRO A 205 1.12 17.62 3.68
C PRO A 205 0.64 16.72 2.54
N GLY A 206 -0.20 17.21 1.64
CA GLY A 206 -0.77 16.42 0.55
C GLY A 206 0.28 15.93 -0.44
N ILE A 207 0.09 14.70 -0.93
CA ILE A 207 0.92 14.12 -1.98
C ILE A 207 0.56 14.77 -3.32
N SER A 208 1.56 15.32 -4.02
CA SER A 208 1.37 15.91 -5.34
C SER A 208 1.18 14.84 -6.42
N HIS A 209 0.52 15.21 -7.53
CA HIS A 209 0.31 14.28 -8.66
C HIS A 209 1.63 13.87 -9.31
N GLU A 210 2.60 14.79 -9.37
CA GLU A 210 3.95 14.55 -9.91
C GLU A 210 4.68 13.53 -9.05
N PHE A 211 4.59 13.63 -7.73
CA PHE A 211 5.19 12.66 -6.83
C PHE A 211 4.60 11.27 -7.07
N GLN A 212 3.28 11.15 -7.15
CA GLN A 212 2.59 9.87 -7.31
C GLN A 212 2.76 9.23 -8.71
N SER A 213 2.84 10.06 -9.74
CA SER A 213 2.86 9.61 -11.15
C SER A 213 4.27 9.41 -11.69
N ALA A 214 5.22 10.25 -11.27
CA ALA A 214 6.58 10.22 -11.77
C ALA A 214 7.56 9.79 -10.65
N ALA A 215 7.73 10.61 -9.61
CA ALA A 215 8.83 10.43 -8.66
C ALA A 215 8.79 9.06 -7.98
N PHE A 216 7.66 8.69 -7.37
CA PHE A 216 7.53 7.45 -6.60
C PHE A 216 7.36 6.19 -7.47
N ARG A 217 7.44 6.33 -8.80
CA ARG A 217 7.53 5.22 -9.76
C ARG A 217 8.96 4.82 -10.07
N PHE A 218 9.96 5.56 -9.60
CA PHE A 218 11.37 5.21 -9.82
C PHE A 218 11.65 3.77 -9.38
N SER A 219 11.03 3.29 -8.30
CA SER A 219 11.23 1.93 -7.78
C SER A 219 10.92 0.82 -8.79
N HIS A 220 10.08 1.08 -9.80
CA HIS A 220 9.84 0.14 -10.89
C HIS A 220 11.10 -0.14 -11.72
N THR A 221 12.03 0.81 -11.80
CA THR A 221 13.33 0.62 -12.47
C THR A 221 14.30 -0.28 -11.68
N SER A 222 14.03 -0.48 -10.39
CA SER A 222 14.90 -1.22 -9.47
C SER A 222 14.40 -2.65 -9.21
N ILE A 223 13.31 -3.07 -9.85
CA ILE A 223 12.74 -4.42 -9.65
C ILE A 223 13.65 -5.44 -10.35
N PRO A 224 14.27 -6.39 -9.62
CA PRO A 224 15.08 -7.43 -10.23
C PRO A 224 14.18 -8.46 -10.93
N PRO A 225 14.70 -9.21 -11.92
CA PRO A 225 13.95 -10.26 -12.60
C PRO A 225 13.60 -11.47 -11.71
N GLY A 226 14.26 -11.60 -10.55
CA GLY A 226 14.02 -12.67 -9.58
C GLY A 226 14.45 -12.29 -8.17
N LEU A 227 13.99 -13.06 -7.19
CA LEU A 227 14.31 -12.90 -5.77
C LEU A 227 15.10 -14.11 -5.29
N TYR A 228 16.24 -13.87 -4.62
CA TYR A 228 16.96 -14.92 -3.92
C TYR A 228 16.27 -15.28 -2.60
N ARG A 229 16.28 -16.56 -2.25
CA ARG A 229 15.87 -17.05 -0.94
C ARG A 229 17.13 -17.43 -0.15
N ARG A 230 17.47 -16.62 0.84
CA ARG A 230 18.61 -16.83 1.75
C ARG A 230 18.13 -17.14 3.15
#